data_AF-A0A662KAP9-F1
#
_entry.id   AF-A0A662KAP9-F1
#
_cell.length_a   1.000
_cell.length_b   1.000
_cell.length_c   1.000
_cell.angle_alpha   90.00
_cell.angle_beta   90.00
_cell.angle_gamma   90.00
#
_symmetry.space_group_name_H-M   'P 1'
#
loop_
_entity.id
_entity.type
_entity.pdbx_description
1 polymer ?
#
loop_
_entity_poly.entity_id
_entity_poly.type
_entity_poly.pdbx_seq_one_letter_code
_entity_poly.pdbx_strand_id
1 'polypeptide(L)'
;MEGIVNPPWVYGPKEVGEWISATYGDEERKPKERKKIIRKEVKIGLFWKKEIPNGWFRIFRYCEDDPKGVAVLIIKALYKTGFKKILDARHGRRHLNCRNLDGLKETLSGIKGRKLEFVLARSEIEKARIITRRFYPCNGSSTIIRIEKGTREDVARFLNILKDKGLTIKYVRYLS
;
A
#
# COMPACT_ATOMS: atom_id res chain seq x y z
N MET A 1 -0.41 -67.20 -2.79
CA MET A 1 0.59 -66.91 -3.84
C MET A 1 0.73 -65.41 -3.93
N GLU A 2 1.74 -64.86 -3.27
CA GLU A 2 2.05 -63.43 -3.31
C GLU A 2 2.76 -63.15 -4.64
N GLY A 3 2.12 -62.37 -5.50
CA GLY A 3 2.67 -62.00 -6.80
C GLY A 3 3.82 -61.02 -6.61
N ILE A 4 5.02 -61.44 -7.02
CA ILE A 4 6.18 -60.55 -7.12
C ILE A 4 5.85 -59.50 -8.19
N VAL A 5 5.51 -58.28 -7.76
CA VAL A 5 5.32 -57.15 -8.66
C VAL A 5 6.71 -56.62 -9.02
N ASN A 6 7.14 -56.85 -10.26
CA ASN A 6 8.43 -56.39 -10.71
C ASN A 6 8.50 -54.86 -10.68
N PRO A 7 9.59 -54.28 -10.15
CA PRO A 7 9.77 -52.84 -10.06
C PRO A 7 9.93 -52.19 -11.46
N PRO A 8 9.60 -50.90 -11.58
CA PRO A 8 9.32 -50.24 -12.87
C PRO A 8 10.53 -50.15 -13.83
N TRP A 9 11.75 -50.38 -13.36
CA TRP A 9 12.96 -50.38 -14.20
C TRP A 9 13.18 -51.66 -15.00
N VAL A 10 12.32 -52.68 -14.80
CA VAL A 10 12.36 -53.97 -15.52
C VAL A 10 11.57 -53.90 -16.83
N TYR A 11 10.71 -52.90 -17.00
CA TYR A 11 9.84 -52.76 -18.18
C TYR A 11 10.55 -52.04 -19.33
N GLY A 12 10.25 -52.46 -20.57
CA GLY A 12 10.81 -51.86 -21.77
C GLY A 12 10.27 -50.44 -22.01
N PRO A 13 10.89 -49.63 -22.89
CA PRO A 13 10.53 -48.22 -23.10
C PRO A 13 9.05 -47.97 -23.43
N LYS A 14 8.36 -48.95 -24.04
CA LYS A 14 6.93 -48.86 -24.37
C LYS A 14 6.01 -48.98 -23.15
N GLU A 15 6.33 -49.87 -22.22
CA GLU A 15 5.52 -50.15 -21.02
C GLU A 15 5.69 -49.05 -19.96
N VAL A 16 6.89 -48.46 -19.88
CA VAL A 16 7.15 -47.27 -19.05
C VAL A 16 6.38 -46.05 -19.57
N GLY A 17 6.24 -45.92 -20.90
CA GLY A 17 5.47 -44.84 -21.52
C GLY A 17 3.98 -44.86 -21.15
N GLU A 18 3.36 -46.04 -21.14
CA GLU A 18 1.96 -46.20 -20.71
C GLU A 18 1.77 -45.90 -19.23
N TRP A 19 2.72 -46.26 -18.37
CA TRP A 19 2.69 -45.90 -16.95
C TRP A 19 2.82 -44.39 -16.72
N ILE A 20 3.70 -43.71 -17.46
CA ILE A 20 3.87 -42.25 -17.33
C ILE A 20 2.61 -41.52 -17.82
N SER A 21 2.00 -41.94 -18.94
CA SER A 21 0.72 -41.35 -19.40
C SER A 21 -0.45 -41.66 -18.48
N ALA A 22 -0.48 -42.80 -17.78
CA ALA A 22 -1.53 -43.11 -16.81
C ALA A 22 -1.33 -42.37 -15.48
N THR A 23 -0.09 -42.14 -15.05
CA THR A 23 0.25 -41.47 -13.78
C THR A 23 0.25 -39.94 -13.91
N TYR A 24 0.63 -39.43 -15.09
CA TYR A 24 0.72 -38.02 -15.42
C TYR A 24 -0.18 -37.67 -16.60
N GLY A 25 -1.36 -38.31 -16.68
CA GLY A 25 -2.37 -38.03 -17.69
C GLY A 25 -2.51 -36.53 -17.88
N ASP A 26 -2.52 -36.13 -19.14
CA ASP A 26 -2.62 -34.76 -19.64
C ASP A 26 -3.82 -34.03 -19.02
N GLU A 27 -3.66 -33.53 -17.79
CA GLU A 27 -4.34 -32.33 -17.39
C GLU A 27 -3.69 -31.22 -18.20
N GLU A 28 -4.23 -31.00 -19.42
CA GLU A 28 -4.17 -29.72 -20.08
C GLU A 28 -4.54 -28.67 -19.04
N ARG A 29 -3.51 -28.10 -18.41
CA ARG A 29 -3.65 -26.97 -17.49
C ARG A 29 -4.18 -25.85 -18.37
N LYS A 30 -5.50 -25.71 -18.41
CA LYS A 30 -6.20 -24.58 -19.03
C LYS A 30 -5.37 -23.34 -18.68
N PRO A 31 -4.89 -22.57 -19.68
CA PRO A 31 -4.06 -21.41 -19.39
C PRO A 31 -4.83 -20.58 -18.38
N LYS A 32 -4.29 -20.43 -17.17
CA LYS A 32 -4.88 -19.56 -16.15
C LYS A 32 -5.12 -18.24 -16.84
N GLU A 33 -6.39 -17.91 -17.10
CA GLU A 33 -6.76 -16.61 -17.65
C GLU A 33 -6.03 -15.59 -16.79
N ARG A 34 -5.11 -14.84 -17.41
CA ARG A 34 -4.43 -13.73 -16.74
C ARG A 34 -5.54 -12.76 -16.37
N LYS A 35 -6.07 -12.88 -15.14
CA LYS A 35 -7.07 -11.96 -14.61
C LYS A 35 -6.55 -10.56 -14.90
N LYS A 36 -7.26 -9.81 -15.75
CA LYS A 36 -6.87 -8.44 -16.09
C LYS A 36 -6.66 -7.69 -14.77
N ILE A 37 -5.45 -7.18 -14.54
CA ILE A 37 -5.13 -6.43 -13.32
C ILE A 37 -5.97 -5.15 -13.38
N ILE A 38 -7.05 -5.10 -12.61
CA ILE A 38 -7.94 -3.94 -12.53
C ILE A 38 -7.23 -2.88 -11.68
N ARG A 39 -6.78 -1.81 -12.35
CA ARG A 39 -6.16 -0.65 -11.72
C ARG A 39 -7.18 0.46 -11.57
N LYS A 40 -7.42 0.88 -10.32
CA LYS A 40 -8.40 1.94 -9.98
C LYS A 40 -7.72 3.10 -9.26
N GLU A 41 -8.30 4.28 -9.34
CA GLU A 41 -7.92 5.34 -8.41
C GLU A 41 -8.46 4.99 -7.01
N VAL A 42 -7.64 5.15 -5.98
CA VAL A 42 -8.01 4.80 -4.61
C VAL A 42 -7.81 5.99 -3.70
N LYS A 43 -8.86 6.36 -2.97
CA LYS A 43 -8.84 7.43 -1.97
C LYS A 43 -9.00 6.83 -0.57
N ILE A 44 -8.01 7.10 0.29
CA ILE A 44 -7.96 6.61 1.67
C ILE A 44 -8.01 7.82 2.60
N GLY A 45 -8.88 7.78 3.60
CA GLY A 45 -8.93 8.76 4.69
C GLY A 45 -8.49 8.09 5.99
N LEU A 46 -7.58 8.73 6.72
CA LEU A 46 -7.03 8.19 7.96
C LEU A 46 -6.72 9.29 8.99
N PHE A 47 -6.58 8.89 10.24
CA PHE A 47 -6.12 9.71 11.36
C PHE A 47 -5.31 8.85 12.34
N TRP A 48 -4.41 9.44 13.13
CA TRP A 48 -3.67 8.68 14.14
C TRP A 48 -4.33 8.75 15.50
N LYS A 49 -4.38 9.94 16.10
CA LYS A 49 -5.04 10.21 17.38
C LYS A 49 -6.12 11.26 17.20
N LYS A 50 -7.19 11.13 17.98
CA LYS A 50 -8.20 12.17 18.16
C LYS A 50 -7.90 12.89 19.46
N GLU A 51 -6.93 13.80 19.42
CA GLU A 51 -6.75 14.73 20.54
C GLU A 51 -7.58 15.97 20.24
N ILE A 52 -8.43 16.37 21.19
CA ILE A 52 -9.22 17.60 21.08
C ILE A 52 -8.43 18.70 21.78
N PRO A 53 -7.81 19.64 21.04
CA PRO A 53 -7.11 20.75 21.65
C PRO A 53 -8.08 21.67 22.42
N ASN A 54 -7.56 22.32 23.46
CA ASN A 54 -8.31 23.29 24.26
C ASN A 54 -8.67 24.55 23.45
N GLY A 55 -9.63 25.34 23.96
CA GLY A 55 -10.03 26.62 23.37
C GLY A 55 -11.01 26.50 22.21
N TRP A 56 -10.92 27.41 21.23
CA TRP A 56 -11.90 27.53 20.13
C TRP A 56 -12.01 26.26 19.28
N PHE A 57 -10.94 25.49 19.12
CA PHE A 57 -10.97 24.24 18.39
C PHE A 57 -11.93 23.21 19.00
N ARG A 58 -12.08 23.18 20.33
CA ARG A 58 -13.09 22.35 21.02
C ARG A 58 -14.51 22.79 20.66
N ILE A 59 -14.74 24.11 20.63
CA ILE A 59 -16.04 24.71 20.28
C ILE A 59 -16.43 24.34 18.85
N PHE A 60 -15.48 24.43 17.91
CA PHE A 60 -15.70 24.07 16.50
C PHE A 60 -15.55 22.56 16.20
N ARG A 61 -15.38 21.71 17.22
CA ARG A 61 -15.19 20.24 17.10
C ARG A 61 -14.04 19.84 16.16
N TYR A 62 -12.91 20.53 16.28
CA TYR A 62 -11.66 20.19 15.61
C TYR A 62 -10.79 19.31 16.50
N CYS A 63 -10.08 18.40 15.86
CA CYS A 63 -9.10 17.51 16.43
C CYS A 63 -7.70 17.90 15.91
N GLU A 64 -6.69 17.60 16.70
CA GLU A 64 -5.28 17.77 16.39
C GLU A 64 -4.61 16.42 16.15
N ASP A 65 -3.74 16.37 15.16
CA ASP A 65 -2.88 15.23 14.84
C ASP A 65 -1.44 15.73 14.64
N ASP A 66 -0.45 14.84 14.82
CA ASP A 66 0.94 15.17 14.48
C ASP A 66 1.19 14.91 12.99
N PRO A 67 1.21 15.95 12.13
CA PRO A 67 1.36 15.75 10.70
C PRO A 67 2.70 15.11 10.33
N LYS A 68 3.75 15.32 11.14
CA LYS A 68 5.08 14.74 10.87
C LYS A 68 5.09 13.25 11.11
N GLY A 69 4.70 12.82 12.31
CA GLY A 69 4.64 11.41 12.68
C GLY A 69 3.79 10.62 11.69
N VAL A 70 2.61 11.15 11.35
CA VAL A 70 1.72 10.53 10.38
C VAL A 70 2.35 10.45 8.99
N ALA A 71 2.95 11.54 8.49
CA ALA A 71 3.61 11.52 7.19
C ALA A 71 4.76 10.52 7.12
N VAL A 72 5.61 10.44 8.16
CA VAL A 72 6.74 9.50 8.20
C VAL A 72 6.27 8.05 8.17
N LEU A 73 5.21 7.72 8.92
CA LEU A 73 4.63 6.38 8.92
C LEU A 73 4.09 5.99 7.53
N ILE A 74 3.33 6.90 6.91
CA ILE A 74 2.75 6.68 5.59
C ILE A 74 3.82 6.52 4.51
N ILE A 75 4.82 7.41 4.49
CA ILE A 75 5.88 7.38 3.50
C ILE A 75 6.69 6.09 3.65
N LYS A 76 7.06 5.69 4.87
CA LYS A 76 7.73 4.40 5.10
C LYS A 76 6.91 3.22 4.60
N ALA A 77 5.59 3.23 4.83
CA ALA A 77 4.69 2.19 4.35
C ALA A 77 4.61 2.14 2.81
N LEU A 78 4.54 3.30 2.15
CA LEU A 78 4.54 3.40 0.69
C LEU A 78 5.88 2.98 0.06
N TYR A 79 7.00 3.30 0.70
CA TYR A 79 8.31 2.82 0.25
C TYR A 79 8.40 1.29 0.28
N LYS A 80 7.83 0.64 1.29
CA LYS A 80 7.74 -0.83 1.36
C LYS A 80 6.87 -1.42 0.27
N THR A 81 5.88 -0.68 -0.24
CA THR A 81 5.04 -1.13 -1.36
C THR A 81 5.58 -0.72 -2.74
N GLY A 82 6.75 -0.07 -2.80
CA GLY A 82 7.47 0.20 -4.04
C GLY A 82 7.46 1.66 -4.50
N PHE A 83 6.77 2.57 -3.81
CA PHE A 83 6.79 4.01 -4.11
C PHE A 83 8.08 4.65 -3.61
N LYS A 84 9.17 4.51 -4.37
CA LYS A 84 10.51 4.93 -3.95
C LYS A 84 10.90 6.35 -4.41
N LYS A 85 10.25 6.90 -5.43
CA LYS A 85 10.61 8.19 -6.02
C LYS A 85 9.72 9.29 -5.43
N ILE A 86 10.32 10.30 -4.79
CA ILE A 86 9.59 11.51 -4.35
C ILE A 86 9.57 12.48 -5.54
N LEU A 87 8.37 12.85 -6.00
CA LEU A 87 8.17 13.79 -7.10
C LEU A 87 8.00 15.22 -6.61
N ASP A 88 7.27 15.42 -5.51
CA ASP A 88 7.03 16.72 -4.94
C ASP A 88 6.81 16.58 -3.42
N ALA A 89 7.24 17.58 -2.67
CA ALA A 89 7.06 17.69 -1.25
C ALA A 89 6.80 19.15 -0.91
N ARG A 90 5.73 19.43 -0.17
CA ARG A 90 5.33 20.79 0.19
C ARG A 90 4.96 20.89 1.65
N HIS A 91 5.31 22.04 2.22
CA HIS A 91 4.84 22.48 3.52
C HIS A 91 4.09 23.81 3.35
N GLY A 92 2.77 23.79 3.50
CA GLY A 92 1.92 24.95 3.17
C GLY A 92 2.07 25.36 1.71
N ARG A 93 2.69 26.53 1.46
CA ARG A 93 2.98 27.05 0.10
C ARG A 93 4.44 26.84 -0.32
N ARG A 94 5.32 26.34 0.56
CA ARG A 94 6.75 26.19 0.28
C ARG A 94 7.04 24.78 -0.23
N HIS A 95 7.83 24.69 -1.31
CA HIS A 95 8.39 23.41 -1.75
C HIS A 95 9.54 23.00 -0.84
N LEU A 96 9.62 21.71 -0.57
CA LEU A 96 10.68 21.06 0.19
C LEU A 96 11.57 20.31 -0.80
N ASN A 97 12.86 20.60 -0.78
CA ASN A 97 13.79 19.95 -1.68
C ASN A 97 14.23 18.62 -1.07
N CYS A 98 13.42 17.57 -1.24
CA CYS A 98 13.68 16.24 -0.69
C CYS A 98 13.71 15.21 -1.82
N ARG A 99 14.88 14.62 -2.09
CA ARG A 99 15.05 13.61 -3.16
C ARG A 99 14.94 12.17 -2.65
N ASN A 100 15.14 11.95 -1.34
CA ASN A 100 15.17 10.64 -0.71
C ASN A 100 14.49 10.66 0.68
N LEU A 101 14.30 9.47 1.26
CA LEU A 101 13.68 9.26 2.58
C LEU A 101 14.44 9.97 3.71
N ASP A 102 15.77 9.95 3.68
CA ASP A 102 16.57 10.51 4.77
C ASP A 102 16.60 12.04 4.72
N GLY A 103 16.77 12.64 3.54
CA GLY A 103 16.61 14.08 3.37
C GLY A 103 15.20 14.56 3.72
N LEU A 104 14.18 13.72 3.52
CA LEU A 104 12.81 14.03 3.95
C LEU A 104 12.66 14.02 5.48
N LYS A 105 13.28 13.07 6.20
CA LYS A 105 13.28 13.07 7.68
C LYS A 105 13.97 14.32 8.24
N GLU A 106 15.12 14.68 7.70
CA GLU A 106 15.87 15.87 8.11
C GLU A 106 15.07 17.15 7.84
N THR A 107 14.50 17.27 6.64
CA THR A 107 13.68 18.44 6.27
C THR A 107 12.43 18.53 7.14
N LEU A 108 11.83 17.40 7.52
CA LEU A 108 10.68 17.38 8.43
C LEU A 108 11.04 17.71 9.88
N SER A 109 12.27 17.46 10.33
CA SER A 109 12.69 17.75 11.71
C SER A 109 12.53 19.24 12.04
N GLY A 110 12.85 20.15 11.11
CA GLY A 110 12.76 21.61 11.27
C GLY A 110 11.37 22.24 11.06
N ILE A 111 10.36 21.50 10.58
CA ILE A 111 9.10 22.11 10.13
C ILE A 111 8.03 22.17 11.23
N LYS A 112 7.67 23.34 11.77
CA LYS A 112 6.42 23.46 12.56
C LYS A 112 5.25 23.76 11.62
N GLY A 113 4.48 22.74 11.26
CA GLY A 113 3.55 22.83 10.14
C GLY A 113 2.10 22.50 10.42
N ARG A 114 1.20 23.22 9.73
CA ARG A 114 -0.26 22.95 9.75
C ARG A 114 -0.69 21.96 8.69
N LYS A 115 0.04 21.86 7.58
CA LYS A 115 -0.31 21.01 6.43
C LYS A 115 0.93 20.58 5.66
N LEU A 116 1.05 19.28 5.42
CA LEU A 116 2.09 18.67 4.59
C LEU A 116 1.45 18.01 3.37
N GLU A 117 2.10 18.14 2.22
CA GLU A 117 1.73 17.44 1.00
C GLU A 117 2.95 16.72 0.44
N PHE A 118 2.75 15.49 -0.03
CA PHE A 118 3.78 14.71 -0.68
C PHE A 118 3.21 14.00 -1.91
N VAL A 119 4.03 13.85 -2.93
CA VAL A 119 3.74 13.05 -4.11
C VAL A 119 4.87 12.07 -4.30
N LEU A 120 4.56 10.78 -4.22
CA LEU A 120 5.49 9.69 -4.47
C LEU A 120 5.07 8.93 -5.73
N ALA A 121 6.03 8.34 -6.41
CA ALA A 121 5.83 7.52 -7.59
C ALA A 121 6.51 6.16 -7.43
N ARG A 122 5.82 5.13 -7.92
CA ARG A 122 6.36 3.78 -8.11
C ARG A 122 6.79 3.56 -9.56
N SER A 123 6.05 4.13 -10.50
CA SER A 123 6.34 4.17 -11.94
C SER A 123 5.91 5.52 -12.49
N GLU A 124 6.05 5.75 -13.80
CA GLU A 124 5.57 6.99 -14.44
C GLU A 124 4.06 7.21 -14.27
N ILE A 125 3.32 6.11 -14.14
CA ILE A 125 1.85 6.07 -14.13
C ILE A 125 1.29 5.90 -12.71
N GLU A 126 1.99 5.16 -11.83
CA GLU A 126 1.53 4.91 -10.46
C GLU A 126 2.05 5.99 -9.50
N LYS A 127 1.16 6.89 -9.09
CA LYS A 127 1.46 8.00 -8.18
C LYS A 127 0.62 7.93 -6.92
N ALA A 128 1.20 8.30 -5.79
CA ALA A 128 0.54 8.42 -4.50
C ALA A 128 0.68 9.85 -3.99
N ARG A 129 -0.44 10.58 -3.92
CA ARG A 129 -0.52 11.91 -3.32
C ARG A 129 -1.02 11.80 -1.89
N ILE A 130 -0.28 12.37 -0.96
CA ILE A 130 -0.57 12.36 0.48
C ILE A 130 -0.77 13.81 0.92
N ILE A 131 -1.84 14.07 1.65
CA ILE A 131 -2.11 15.37 2.24
C ILE A 131 -2.44 15.16 3.70
N THR A 132 -1.59 15.66 4.60
CA THR A 132 -1.75 15.53 6.05
C THR A 132 -1.94 16.92 6.66
N ARG A 133 -2.93 17.05 7.55
CA ARG A 133 -3.27 18.32 8.24
C ARG A 133 -3.16 18.13 9.74
N ARG A 134 -2.60 19.12 10.43
CA ARG A 134 -2.52 19.18 11.88
C ARG A 134 -3.91 19.32 12.51
N PHE A 135 -4.70 20.28 12.03
CA PHE A 135 -6.07 20.51 12.51
C PHE A 135 -7.08 20.03 11.48
N TYR A 136 -8.06 19.26 11.93
CA TYR A 136 -9.11 18.69 11.09
C TYR A 136 -10.43 18.57 11.88
N PRO A 137 -11.61 18.61 11.23
CA PRO A 137 -12.86 18.31 11.93
C PRO A 137 -12.79 16.91 12.55
N CYS A 138 -13.21 16.73 13.79
CA CYS A 138 -13.16 15.41 14.46
C CYS A 138 -13.99 14.33 13.73
N ASN A 139 -15.00 14.77 12.96
CA ASN A 139 -15.79 13.93 12.06
C ASN A 139 -15.14 13.73 10.68
N GLY A 140 -13.92 14.23 10.47
CA GLY A 140 -13.14 14.14 9.24
C GLY A 140 -12.00 13.13 9.32
N SER A 141 -11.02 13.28 8.43
CA SER A 141 -9.73 12.58 8.45
C SER A 141 -8.62 13.62 8.54
N SER A 142 -7.57 13.38 9.31
CA SER A 142 -6.41 14.28 9.35
C SER A 142 -5.60 14.17 8.05
N THR A 143 -5.57 12.97 7.47
CA THR A 143 -4.80 12.65 6.28
C THR A 143 -5.66 12.03 5.18
N ILE A 144 -5.39 12.46 3.95
CA ILE A 144 -5.98 11.92 2.73
C ILE A 144 -4.85 11.42 1.84
N ILE A 145 -4.94 10.15 1.44
CA ILE A 145 -4.05 9.54 0.45
C ILE A 145 -4.86 9.26 -0.81
N ARG A 146 -4.31 9.62 -1.96
CA ARG A 146 -4.83 9.25 -3.28
C ARG A 146 -3.77 8.45 -4.01
N ILE A 147 -4.12 7.23 -4.43
CA ILE A 147 -3.25 6.35 -5.20
C ILE A 147 -3.85 6.23 -6.60
N GLU A 148 -3.13 6.71 -7.60
CA GLU A 148 -3.48 6.56 -9.00
C GLU A 148 -3.13 5.16 -9.47
N LYS A 149 -4.07 4.49 -10.15
CA LYS A 149 -3.89 3.16 -10.73
C LYS A 149 -3.46 2.07 -9.72
N GLY A 150 -3.92 2.17 -8.46
CA GLY A 150 -3.66 1.18 -7.43
C GLY A 150 -4.37 -0.15 -7.68
N THR A 151 -3.67 -1.26 -7.40
CA THR A 151 -4.24 -2.61 -7.38
C THR A 151 -4.87 -2.89 -6.00
N ARG A 152 -5.87 -3.78 -5.94
CA ARG A 152 -6.48 -4.16 -4.65
C ARG A 152 -5.47 -4.78 -3.69
N GLU A 153 -4.56 -5.60 -4.21
CA GLU A 153 -3.54 -6.30 -3.43
C GLU A 153 -2.52 -5.34 -2.82
N ASP A 154 -1.99 -4.39 -3.62
CA ASP A 154 -1.02 -3.41 -3.12
C ASP A 154 -1.66 -2.47 -2.09
N VAL A 155 -2.91 -2.06 -2.32
CA VAL A 155 -3.66 -1.25 -1.36
C VAL A 155 -3.92 -2.03 -0.07
N ALA A 156 -4.30 -3.30 -0.13
CA ALA A 156 -4.51 -4.12 1.06
C ALA A 156 -3.21 -4.28 1.87
N ARG A 157 -2.08 -4.56 1.20
CA ARG A 157 -0.76 -4.64 1.83
C ARG A 157 -0.38 -3.32 2.50
N PHE A 158 -0.61 -2.20 1.81
CA PHE A 158 -0.37 -0.87 2.33
C PHE A 158 -1.22 -0.58 3.58
N LEU A 159 -2.52 -0.86 3.54
CA LEU A 159 -3.43 -0.63 4.66
C LEU A 159 -3.08 -1.47 5.88
N ASN A 160 -2.65 -2.72 5.69
CA ASN A 160 -2.21 -3.57 6.79
C ASN A 160 -0.99 -2.98 7.50
N ILE A 161 0.01 -2.49 6.74
CA ILE A 161 1.19 -1.83 7.33
C ILE A 161 0.77 -0.59 8.13
N LEU A 162 -0.20 0.20 7.66
CA LEU A 162 -0.67 1.38 8.39
C LEU A 162 -1.38 1.00 9.71
N LYS A 163 -2.22 -0.04 9.70
CA LYS A 163 -2.89 -0.55 10.90
C LYS A 163 -1.88 -1.03 11.94
N ASP A 164 -0.86 -1.76 11.52
CA ASP A 164 0.22 -2.23 12.40
C ASP A 164 1.02 -1.08 13.04
N LYS A 165 1.01 0.10 12.40
CA LYS A 165 1.61 1.34 12.93
C LYS A 165 0.65 2.18 13.78
N GLY A 166 -0.56 1.67 14.05
CA GLY A 166 -1.56 2.32 14.90
C GLY A 166 -2.35 3.44 14.21
N LEU A 167 -2.29 3.56 12.87
CA LEU A 167 -3.12 4.53 12.14
C LEU A 167 -4.54 3.99 11.97
N THR A 168 -5.52 4.82 12.28
CA THR A 168 -6.93 4.46 12.11
C THR A 168 -7.40 4.83 10.70
N ILE A 169 -7.88 3.83 9.96
CA ILE A 169 -8.46 4.03 8.62
C ILE A 169 -9.94 4.36 8.78
N LYS A 170 -10.35 5.52 8.27
CA LYS A 170 -11.74 5.97 8.32
C LYS A 170 -12.55 5.48 7.12
N TYR A 171 -11.95 5.54 5.94
CA TYR A 171 -12.59 5.04 4.71
C TYR A 171 -11.54 4.67 3.67
N VAL A 172 -11.94 3.78 2.77
CA VAL A 172 -11.23 3.45 1.53
C VAL A 172 -12.27 3.47 0.41
N ARG A 173 -12.03 4.28 -0.63
CA ARG A 173 -12.92 4.38 -1.80
C ARG A 173 -12.14 4.04 -3.05
N TYR A 174 -12.60 3.04 -3.78
CA TYR A 174 -12.10 2.72 -5.12
C TYR A 174 -12.96 3.46 -6.12
N LEU A 175 -12.36 4.42 -6.82
CA LEU A 175 -13.00 5.19 -7.88
C LEU A 175 -12.80 4.45 -9.20
N SER A 176 -13.85 4.44 -10.03
CA SER A 176 -13.89 3.75 -11.32
C SER A 176 -12.99 4.42 -12.34
#